data_AF-J7MCN3-F1
#
_entry.id   AF-J7MCN3-F1
#
_cell.length_a   1.000
_cell.length_b   1.000
_cell.length_c   1.000
_cell.angle_alpha   90.00
_cell.angle_beta   90.00
_cell.angle_gamma   90.00
#
_symmetry.space_group_name_H-M   'P 1'
#
loop_
_entity.id
_entity.type
_entity.pdbx_description
1 polymer ?
#
loop_
_entity_poly.entity_id
_entity_poly.type
_entity_poly.pdbx_seq_one_letter_code
_entity_poly.pdbx_strand_id
1 'polypeptide(L)'
;MRLTQGTFSFLPDLTDEQIAKQIEYSISENWAVSIEYTDDPHPRNNFWELWGLPLFDIKDPATVMYEVNSCRSQHSDKYIK
;
A
#
# COMPACT_ATOMS: atom_id res chain seq x y z
N MET A 1 4.52 -17.56 11.17
CA MET A 1 4.12 -17.94 9.79
C MET A 1 4.00 -16.67 8.96
N ARG A 2 4.35 -16.68 7.67
CA ARG A 2 4.25 -15.50 6.79
C ARG A 2 2.86 -15.46 6.14
N LEU A 3 2.19 -14.31 6.21
CA LEU A 3 0.93 -14.08 5.49
C LEU A 3 1.22 -13.92 3.99
N THR A 4 0.44 -14.59 3.13
CA THR A 4 0.64 -14.59 1.67
C THR A 4 -0.49 -13.94 0.89
N GLN A 5 -1.34 -13.14 1.56
CA GLN A 5 -2.25 -12.21 0.89
C GLN A 5 -1.44 -11.10 0.21
N GLY A 6 -1.94 -10.57 -0.91
CA GLY A 6 -1.24 -9.57 -1.71
C GLY A 6 -0.45 -10.18 -2.88
N THR A 7 -0.35 -9.42 -3.96
CA THR A 7 0.12 -9.89 -5.29
C THR A 7 1.56 -10.41 -5.26
N PHE A 8 2.42 -9.85 -4.40
CA PHE A 8 3.86 -10.11 -4.40
C PHE A 8 4.37 -10.84 -3.16
N SER A 9 3.49 -11.39 -2.31
CA SER A 9 3.87 -11.86 -0.96
C SER A 9 4.70 -13.16 -0.93
N PHE A 10 4.88 -13.82 -2.09
CA PHE A 10 5.84 -14.91 -2.28
C PHE A 10 7.25 -14.43 -2.64
N LEU A 11 7.38 -13.17 -3.04
CA LEU A 11 8.67 -12.50 -3.20
C LEU A 11 9.17 -12.00 -1.83
N PRO A 12 10.47 -11.64 -1.72
CA PRO A 12 10.95 -10.81 -0.61
C PRO A 12 10.16 -9.51 -0.49
N ASP A 13 10.17 -8.91 0.70
CA ASP A 13 9.51 -7.63 0.93
C ASP A 13 10.09 -6.57 0.00
N LEU A 14 9.21 -5.80 -0.64
CA LEU A 14 9.61 -4.80 -1.63
C LEU A 14 10.34 -3.64 -0.95
N THR A 15 11.42 -3.16 -1.57
CA THR A 15 12.07 -1.91 -1.16
C THR A 15 11.23 -0.70 -1.58
N ASP A 16 11.49 0.46 -0.98
CA ASP A 16 10.79 1.70 -1.33
C ASP A 16 10.95 2.06 -2.82
N GLU A 17 12.11 1.80 -3.42
CA GLU A 17 12.33 2.00 -4.85
C GLU A 17 11.50 1.04 -5.71
N GLN A 18 11.25 -0.19 -5.24
CA GLN A 18 10.41 -1.15 -5.94
C GLN A 18 8.93 -0.78 -5.82
N ILE A 19 8.48 -0.33 -4.65
CA ILE A 19 7.11 0.15 -4.42
C ILE A 19 6.84 1.39 -5.29
N ALA A 20 7.77 2.35 -5.32
CA ALA A 20 7.66 3.55 -6.15
C ALA A 20 7.43 3.22 -7.64
N LYS A 21 8.08 2.17 -8.17
CA LYS A 21 7.84 1.70 -9.55
C LYS A 21 6.44 1.10 -9.77
N GLN A 22 5.87 0.43 -8.76
CA GLN A 22 4.49 -0.08 -8.86
C GLN A 22 3.47 1.07 -8.82
N ILE A 23 3.76 2.10 -8.04
CA ILE A 23 2.95 3.33 -8.00
C ILE A 23 3.06 4.07 -9.34
N GLU A 24 4.27 4.23 -9.89
CA GLU A 24 4.49 4.85 -11.21
C GLU A 24 3.70 4.13 -12.31
N TYR A 25 3.71 2.79 -12.30
CA TYR A 25 2.87 1.99 -13.19
C TYR A 25 1.38 2.31 -13.01
N SER A 26 0.88 2.31 -11.77
CA SER A 26 -0.52 2.60 -11.47
C SER A 26 -0.95 3.99 -11.95
N ILE A 27 -0.08 5.00 -11.80
CA ILE A 27 -0.29 6.36 -12.32
C ILE A 27 -0.32 6.36 -13.85
N SER A 28 0.58 5.62 -14.51
CA SER A 28 0.62 5.54 -15.97
C SER A 28 -0.64 4.92 -16.59
N GLU A 29 -1.30 4.04 -15.84
CA GLU A 29 -2.58 3.42 -16.20
C GLU A 29 -3.80 4.26 -15.79
N ASN A 30 -3.58 5.47 -15.26
CA ASN A 30 -4.61 6.39 -14.80
C ASN A 30 -5.51 5.80 -13.68
N TRP A 31 -4.91 5.04 -12.76
CA TRP A 31 -5.62 4.48 -11.59
C TRP A 31 -5.49 5.40 -10.38
N ALA A 32 -6.55 5.41 -9.56
CA ALA A 32 -6.48 5.99 -8.23
C ALA A 32 -5.73 5.03 -7.29
N VAL A 33 -4.84 5.57 -6.45
CA VAL A 33 -4.07 4.76 -5.49
C VAL A 33 -4.60 5.01 -4.08
N SER A 34 -4.89 3.94 -3.35
CA SER A 34 -5.34 3.99 -1.95
C SER A 34 -4.35 3.23 -1.08
N ILE A 35 -4.29 3.60 0.19
CA ILE A 35 -3.49 2.92 1.21
C ILE A 35 -4.45 2.43 2.29
N GLU A 36 -4.34 1.16 2.66
CA GLU A 36 -5.19 0.53 3.66
C GLU A 36 -4.37 -0.20 4.71
N TYR A 37 -4.86 -0.31 5.95
CA TYR A 37 -4.16 -1.03 7.01
C TYR A 37 -5.09 -1.88 7.90
N THR A 38 -4.53 -2.94 8.50
CA THR A 38 -5.27 -3.79 9.46
C THR A 38 -4.34 -4.56 10.40
N ASP A 39 -4.85 -4.92 11.56
CA ASP A 39 -4.27 -5.90 12.49
C ASP A 39 -4.99 -7.28 12.43
N ASP A 40 -6.11 -7.39 11.70
CA ASP A 40 -6.83 -8.65 11.46
C ASP A 40 -6.59 -9.17 10.03
N PRO A 41 -5.60 -10.07 9.83
CA PRO A 41 -5.30 -10.64 8.53
C PRO A 41 -6.23 -11.79 8.14
N HIS A 42 -7.41 -11.93 8.74
CA HIS A 42 -8.36 -12.98 8.39
C HIS A 42 -8.66 -12.96 6.87
N PRO A 43 -8.65 -14.11 6.15
CA PRO A 43 -8.82 -14.15 4.69
C PRO A 43 -10.20 -13.69 4.19
N ARG A 44 -11.13 -13.39 5.10
CA ARG A 44 -12.47 -12.86 4.81
C ARG A 44 -12.68 -11.45 5.40
N ASN A 45 -11.65 -10.85 5.98
CA ASN A 45 -11.66 -9.45 6.33
C ASN A 45 -11.48 -8.64 5.04
N ASN A 46 -12.60 -8.19 4.48
CA ASN A 46 -12.62 -7.53 3.17
C ASN A 46 -12.41 -6.01 3.26
N PHE A 47 -12.67 -5.42 4.41
CA PHE A 47 -12.63 -3.96 4.61
C PHE A 47 -11.58 -3.63 5.64
N TRP A 48 -10.42 -3.18 5.13
CA TRP A 48 -9.36 -2.65 5.97
C TRP A 48 -9.62 -1.17 6.24
N GLU A 49 -8.93 -0.60 7.22
CA GLU A 49 -9.07 0.80 7.56
C GLU A 49 -8.40 1.66 6.48
N LEU A 50 -9.08 2.72 6.04
CA LEU A 50 -8.55 3.64 5.04
C LEU A 50 -7.51 4.57 5.68
N TRP A 51 -6.36 4.73 5.02
CA TRP A 51 -5.45 5.83 5.28
C TRP A 51 -5.85 7.04 4.44
N GLY A 52 -6.70 7.90 5.00
CA GLY A 52 -7.21 9.08 4.31
C GLY A 52 -8.19 8.74 3.18
N LEU A 53 -8.14 9.52 2.09
CA LEU A 53 -8.92 9.30 0.88
C LEU A 53 -8.03 8.70 -0.21
N PRO A 54 -8.59 7.90 -1.15
CA PRO A 54 -7.86 7.50 -2.34
C PRO A 54 -7.31 8.72 -3.08
N LEU A 55 -6.08 8.60 -3.53
CA LEU A 55 -5.33 9.66 -4.18
C LEU A 55 -5.64 9.63 -5.70
N PHE A 56 -6.59 10.47 -6.11
CA PHE A 56 -6.98 10.67 -7.51
C PHE A 56 -6.07 11.70 -8.20
N ASP A 57 -5.96 11.61 -9.53
CA ASP A 57 -5.25 12.56 -10.40
C ASP A 57 -3.79 12.85 -9.99
N ILE A 58 -3.15 11.89 -9.31
CA ILE A 58 -1.75 11.98 -8.88
C ILE A 58 -0.85 11.83 -10.09
N LYS A 59 0.18 12.68 -10.17
CA LYS A 59 1.19 12.66 -11.24
C LYS A 59 2.59 12.27 -10.76
N ASP A 60 2.80 12.27 -9.45
CA ASP A 60 4.10 12.03 -8.83
C ASP A 60 4.03 10.90 -7.81
N PRO A 61 4.73 9.77 -8.04
CA PRO A 61 4.83 8.66 -7.08
C PRO A 61 5.33 9.07 -5.69
N ALA A 62 6.13 10.14 -5.60
CA ALA A 62 6.65 10.62 -4.32
C ALA A 62 5.53 11.05 -3.35
N THR A 63 4.42 11.58 -3.89
CA THR A 63 3.24 11.95 -3.08
C THR A 63 2.64 10.72 -2.39
N VAL A 64 2.51 9.61 -3.12
CA VAL A 64 1.96 8.36 -2.57
C VAL A 64 2.95 7.74 -1.58
N MET A 65 4.25 7.74 -1.91
CA MET A 65 5.29 7.21 -1.00
C MET A 65 5.38 7.99 0.31
N TYR A 66 5.13 9.30 0.28
CA TYR A 66 5.03 10.11 1.50
C TYR A 66 3.90 9.62 2.42
N GLU A 67 2.72 9.35 1.86
CA GLU A 67 1.58 8.82 2.62
C GLU A 67 1.84 7.40 3.14
N VAL A 68 2.46 6.52 2.33
CA VAL A 68 2.87 5.17 2.77
C VAL A 68 3.79 5.25 3.98
N ASN A 69 4.79 6.12 3.94
CA ASN A 69 5.74 6.28 5.06
C ASN A 69 5.09 6.92 6.29
N SER A 70 4.15 7.84 6.09
CA SER A 70 3.35 8.43 7.17
C SER A 70 2.49 7.37 7.87
N CYS A 71 1.81 6.52 7.09
CA CYS A 71 1.02 5.39 7.59
C CYS A 71 1.91 4.39 8.37
N ARG A 72 3.06 3.99 7.81
CA ARG A 72 4.04 3.12 8.49
C ARG A 72 4.51 3.68 9.84
N SER A 73 4.73 4.99 9.92
CA SER A 73 5.19 5.64 11.16
C SER A 73 4.14 5.59 12.29
N GLN A 74 2.85 5.61 11.95
CA GLN A 74 1.74 5.58 12.91
C GLN A 74 1.21 4.17 13.18
N HIS A 75 1.49 3.23 12.27
CA HIS A 75 1.00 1.85 12.30
C HIS A 75 2.12 0.84 12.06
N SER A 76 3.20 0.95 12.83
CA SER A 76 4.41 0.12 12.68
C SER A 76 4.20 -1.38 12.93
N ASP A 77 3.11 -1.76 13.60
CA ASP A 77 2.74 -3.12 13.99
C ASP A 77 1.58 -3.71 13.18
N LYS A 78 1.14 -3.02 12.11
CA LYS A 78 -0.01 -3.43 11.29
C LYS A 78 0.41 -3.85 9.88
N TYR A 79 -0.45 -4.63 9.22
CA TYR A 79 -0.35 -4.85 7.78
C TYR A 79 -0.80 -3.60 7.04
N ILE A 80 -0.08 -3.25 5.98
CA ILE A 80 -0.40 -2.12 5.08
C ILE A 80 -0.39 -2.68 3.65
N LYS A 81 -1.38 -2.30 2.83
CA LYS A 81 -1.45 -2.62 1.41
C LYS A 81 -1.78 -1.39 0.57
#